data_AF-A0A9D7FP99-F1
#
_entry.id   AF-A0A9D7FP99-F1
#
_cell.length_a   1.000
_cell.length_b   1.000
_cell.length_c   1.000
_cell.angle_alpha   90.00
_cell.angle_beta   90.00
_cell.angle_gamma   90.00
#
_symmetry.space_group_name_H-M   'P 1'
#
loop_
_entity.id
_entity.type
_entity.pdbx_description
1 polymer ?
#
loop_
_entity_poly.entity_id
_entity_poly.type
_entity_poly.pdbx_seq_one_letter_code
_entity_poly.pdbx_strand_id
1 'polypeptide(L)'
;MDWILDDIRRRGIETEDLQANLLDHICCIIESELEENGDFGQFYSSVITRFYKHELIEVEEETQSLLLFKNYYTMKKIMMTSGTISAAFTALGILLKFIHLPGASIFILLGIVSFSLVFLPLLLTLRIRERKEIKEQIIVVTGVISGMLLSMAVLFKIQHWPFANIMGFTSVLMFALLFLPIYFFIGIRNPINKENVIVNSLIIIMGCGLFLTLIRTNQNQQRIQADRTRDYIQQEQLLAHERALTKIDSAKILVQEAQSINQLCEDLKRKLIKFDTGLEIIPTSADEGKILLSESLASDFIGHGTEMGTEVEKLRASLSEYNQKLSPGMSPLQDNLDSKELRTVTALEGLVRIQLSLLQNSRVGN
;
A
#
# COMPACT_ATOMS: atom_id res chain seq x y z
N MET A 1 -57.16 -1.71 -19.28
CA MET A 1 -55.76 -1.98 -18.89
C MET A 1 -55.46 -1.46 -17.49
N ASP A 2 -55.68 -0.18 -17.19
CA ASP A 2 -55.40 0.40 -15.87
C ASP A 2 -56.07 -0.35 -14.70
N TRP A 3 -57.30 -0.81 -14.88
CA TRP A 3 -58.02 -1.62 -13.89
C TRP A 3 -57.32 -2.96 -13.56
N ILE A 4 -56.77 -3.66 -14.56
CA ILE A 4 -56.06 -4.94 -14.37
C ILE A 4 -54.75 -4.69 -13.62
N LEU A 5 -54.02 -3.64 -13.99
CA LEU A 5 -52.76 -3.26 -13.33
C LEU A 5 -52.99 -2.91 -11.85
N ASP A 6 -54.07 -2.19 -11.56
CA ASP A 6 -54.47 -1.84 -10.19
C ASP A 6 -54.83 -3.09 -9.37
N ASP A 7 -55.50 -4.08 -9.96
CA ASP A 7 -55.82 -5.35 -9.30
C ASP A 7 -54.56 -6.19 -9.02
N ILE A 8 -53.62 -6.27 -9.97
CA ILE A 8 -52.32 -6.95 -9.79
C ILE A 8 -51.53 -6.36 -8.62
N ARG A 9 -51.49 -5.02 -8.53
CA ARG A 9 -50.84 -4.29 -7.41
C ARG A 9 -51.51 -4.57 -6.08
N ARG A 10 -52.85 -4.55 -6.03
CA ARG A 10 -53.62 -4.83 -4.81
C ARG A 10 -53.41 -6.25 -4.28
N ARG A 11 -53.07 -7.19 -5.16
CA ARG A 11 -52.78 -8.59 -4.82
C ARG A 11 -51.32 -8.85 -4.41
N GLY A 12 -50.51 -7.81 -4.25
CA GLY A 12 -49.18 -7.92 -3.63
C GLY A 12 -47.99 -7.99 -4.59
N ILE A 13 -48.20 -7.77 -5.90
CA ILE A 13 -47.08 -7.66 -6.85
C ILE A 13 -46.50 -6.25 -6.81
N GLU A 14 -45.33 -6.09 -6.22
CA GLU A 14 -44.66 -4.80 -6.04
C GLU A 14 -43.67 -4.49 -7.18
N THR A 15 -43.03 -5.50 -7.76
CA THR A 15 -41.98 -5.32 -8.77
C THR A 15 -42.56 -4.83 -10.10
N GLU A 16 -42.14 -3.65 -10.59
CA GLU A 16 -42.67 -3.02 -11.83
C GLU A 16 -42.52 -3.91 -13.06
N ASP A 17 -41.35 -4.55 -13.24
CA ASP A 17 -41.11 -5.48 -14.36
C ASP A 17 -42.06 -6.69 -14.30
N LEU A 18 -42.38 -7.17 -13.10
CA LEU A 18 -43.30 -8.29 -12.91
C LEU A 18 -44.75 -7.86 -13.13
N GLN A 19 -45.14 -6.66 -12.68
CA GLN A 19 -46.44 -6.06 -12.99
C GLN A 19 -46.66 -5.94 -14.50
N ALA A 20 -45.66 -5.43 -15.23
CA ALA A 20 -45.72 -5.26 -16.67
C ALA A 20 -45.82 -6.60 -17.41
N ASN A 21 -45.03 -7.60 -17.01
CA ASN A 21 -45.10 -8.95 -17.60
C ASN A 21 -46.46 -9.63 -17.36
N LEU A 22 -46.99 -9.55 -16.13
CA LEU A 22 -48.29 -10.12 -15.80
C LEU A 22 -49.42 -9.41 -16.54
N LEU A 23 -49.39 -8.07 -16.59
CA LEU A 23 -50.37 -7.28 -17.33
C LEU A 23 -50.38 -7.66 -18.82
N ASP A 24 -49.21 -7.73 -19.45
CA ASP A 24 -49.06 -8.07 -20.88
C ASP A 24 -49.61 -9.47 -21.20
N HIS A 25 -49.23 -10.47 -20.41
CA HIS A 25 -49.73 -11.84 -20.59
C HIS A 25 -51.23 -11.97 -20.34
N ILE A 26 -51.76 -11.32 -19.30
CA ILE A 26 -53.20 -11.35 -19.02
C ILE A 26 -53.98 -10.68 -20.16
N CYS A 27 -53.52 -9.52 -20.64
CA CYS A 27 -54.15 -8.84 -21.78
C CYS A 27 -54.11 -9.70 -23.05
N CYS A 28 -52.97 -10.33 -23.37
CA CYS A 28 -52.86 -11.22 -24.53
C CYS A 28 -53.84 -12.41 -24.48
N ILE A 29 -54.03 -13.01 -23.30
CA ILE A 29 -54.99 -14.12 -23.13
C ILE A 29 -56.42 -13.63 -23.33
N ILE A 30 -56.75 -12.46 -22.78
CA ILE A 30 -58.08 -11.86 -22.94
C ILE A 30 -58.36 -11.50 -24.40
N GLU A 31 -57.38 -10.93 -25.11
CA GLU A 31 -57.53 -10.59 -26.53
C GLU A 31 -57.70 -11.82 -27.43
N SER A 32 -57.13 -12.97 -27.04
CA SER A 32 -57.14 -14.19 -27.87
C SER A 32 -58.27 -15.16 -27.55
N GLU A 33 -58.71 -15.25 -26.30
CA GLU A 33 -59.65 -16.27 -25.83
C GLU A 33 -61.03 -15.71 -25.42
N LEU A 34 -61.23 -14.38 -25.37
CA LEU A 34 -62.53 -13.79 -25.02
C LEU A 34 -63.50 -13.81 -26.22
N GLU A 35 -64.68 -14.41 -26.04
CA GLU A 35 -65.76 -14.41 -27.04
C GLU A 35 -66.37 -13.00 -27.22
N GLU A 36 -66.87 -12.67 -28.43
CA GLU A 36 -67.44 -11.34 -28.75
C GLU A 36 -68.57 -10.87 -27.81
N ASN A 37 -69.27 -11.80 -27.14
CA ASN A 37 -70.35 -11.52 -26.17
C ASN A 37 -70.02 -12.03 -24.75
N GLY A 38 -68.75 -12.32 -24.45
CA GLY A 38 -68.32 -12.86 -23.16
C GLY A 38 -68.33 -11.83 -22.02
N ASP A 39 -68.59 -12.29 -20.80
CA ASP A 39 -68.46 -11.48 -19.58
C ASP A 39 -66.99 -11.33 -19.21
N PHE A 40 -66.43 -10.12 -19.40
CA PHE A 40 -65.05 -9.79 -19.05
C PHE A 40 -64.71 -10.10 -17.58
N GLY A 41 -65.62 -9.83 -16.64
CA GLY A 41 -65.33 -9.99 -15.21
C GLY A 41 -65.15 -11.46 -14.82
N GLN A 42 -66.02 -12.33 -15.34
CA GLN A 42 -65.92 -13.77 -15.14
C GLN A 42 -64.72 -14.35 -15.89
N PHE A 43 -64.48 -13.93 -17.13
CA PHE A 43 -63.35 -14.40 -17.91
C PHE A 43 -62.01 -14.01 -17.26
N TYR A 44 -61.85 -12.74 -16.88
CA TYR A 44 -60.69 -12.25 -16.14
C TYR A 44 -60.43 -13.04 -14.86
N SER A 45 -61.48 -13.29 -14.06
CA SER A 45 -61.38 -14.08 -12.83
C SER A 45 -60.85 -15.49 -13.10
N SER A 46 -61.21 -16.09 -14.24
CA SER A 46 -60.68 -17.40 -14.65
C SER A 46 -59.23 -17.34 -15.16
N VAL A 47 -58.85 -16.25 -15.85
CA VAL A 47 -57.50 -16.06 -16.41
C VAL A 47 -56.50 -15.79 -15.30
N ILE A 48 -56.80 -14.91 -14.35
CA ILE A 48 -55.85 -14.54 -13.29
C ILE A 48 -55.52 -15.74 -12.39
N THR A 49 -56.48 -16.63 -12.15
CA THR A 49 -56.25 -17.87 -11.39
C THR A 49 -55.30 -18.86 -12.09
N ARG A 50 -54.97 -18.67 -13.37
CA ARG A 50 -53.99 -19.53 -14.08
C ARG A 50 -52.54 -19.22 -13.67
N PHE A 51 -52.28 -18.04 -13.09
CA PHE A 51 -50.92 -17.56 -12.78
C PHE A 51 -50.43 -17.93 -11.38
N TYR A 52 -51.29 -18.48 -10.52
CA TYR A 52 -50.96 -18.85 -9.13
C TYR A 52 -51.75 -20.08 -8.67
N LYS A 53 -51.28 -20.74 -7.62
CA LYS A 53 -51.90 -21.89 -6.96
C LYS A 53 -52.79 -21.46 -5.78
N HIS A 54 -52.31 -20.54 -4.96
CA HIS A 54 -53.06 -20.05 -3.80
C HIS A 54 -53.37 -18.55 -3.92
N GLU A 55 -52.34 -17.72 -4.03
CA GLU A 55 -52.47 -16.25 -4.11
C GLU A 55 -51.44 -15.68 -5.07
N LEU A 56 -51.77 -14.57 -5.75
CA LEU A 56 -50.87 -13.98 -6.76
C LEU A 56 -49.53 -13.51 -6.17
N ILE A 57 -49.49 -13.11 -4.90
CA ILE A 57 -48.26 -12.68 -4.20
C ILE A 57 -47.17 -13.77 -4.19
N GLU A 58 -47.53 -15.06 -4.32
CA GLU A 58 -46.54 -16.15 -4.37
C GLU A 58 -45.59 -15.99 -5.56
N VAL A 59 -46.06 -15.40 -6.67
CA VAL A 59 -45.25 -15.16 -7.87
C VAL A 59 -44.16 -14.11 -7.59
N GLU A 60 -44.48 -13.08 -6.80
CA GLU A 60 -43.49 -12.08 -6.32
C GLU A 60 -42.49 -12.74 -5.38
N GLU A 61 -42.97 -13.52 -4.39
CA GLU A 61 -42.11 -14.21 -3.43
C GLU A 61 -41.15 -15.21 -4.10
N GLU A 62 -41.63 -16.02 -5.06
CA GLU A 62 -40.81 -16.95 -5.84
C GLU A 62 -39.78 -16.20 -6.69
N THR A 63 -40.18 -15.10 -7.34
CA THR A 63 -39.27 -14.27 -8.15
C THR A 63 -38.17 -13.64 -7.29
N GLN A 64 -38.54 -13.04 -6.15
CA GLN A 64 -37.58 -12.47 -5.22
C GLN A 64 -36.64 -13.52 -4.63
N SER A 65 -37.17 -14.70 -4.28
CA SER A 65 -36.40 -15.84 -3.82
C SER A 65 -35.35 -16.26 -4.86
N LEU A 66 -35.76 -16.42 -6.12
CA LEU A 66 -34.87 -16.76 -7.24
C LEU A 66 -33.79 -15.69 -7.47
N LEU A 67 -34.15 -14.40 -7.44
CA LEU A 67 -33.22 -13.28 -7.58
C LEU A 67 -32.21 -13.25 -6.43
N LEU A 68 -32.66 -13.44 -5.19
CA LEU A 68 -31.81 -13.50 -4.01
C LEU A 68 -30.82 -14.67 -4.12
N PHE A 69 -31.29 -15.87 -4.46
CA PHE A 69 -30.41 -17.03 -4.66
C PHE A 69 -29.40 -16.78 -5.78
N LYS A 70 -29.83 -16.33 -6.96
CA LYS A 70 -28.95 -16.05 -8.10
C LYS A 70 -27.87 -15.02 -7.75
N ASN A 71 -28.25 -13.89 -7.16
CA ASN A 71 -27.31 -12.84 -6.78
C ASN A 71 -26.36 -13.30 -5.68
N TYR A 72 -26.87 -14.04 -4.69
CA TYR A 72 -26.06 -14.63 -3.62
C TYR A 72 -25.01 -15.61 -4.16
N TYR A 73 -25.39 -16.56 -5.02
CA TYR A 73 -24.46 -17.50 -5.63
C TYR A 73 -23.42 -16.79 -6.52
N THR A 74 -23.85 -15.76 -7.24
CA THR A 74 -22.96 -14.94 -8.08
C THR A 74 -21.91 -14.22 -7.22
N MET A 75 -22.34 -13.53 -6.15
CA MET A 75 -21.44 -12.88 -5.19
C MET A 75 -20.48 -13.88 -4.54
N LYS A 76 -20.98 -15.05 -4.11
CA LYS A 76 -20.15 -16.09 -3.51
C LYS A 76 -19.10 -16.63 -4.47
N LYS A 77 -19.45 -16.81 -5.75
CA LYS A 77 -18.52 -17.22 -6.80
C LYS A 77 -17.45 -16.16 -7.04
N ILE A 78 -17.84 -14.89 -7.17
CA ILE A 78 -16.90 -13.76 -7.35
C ILE A 78 -15.97 -13.62 -6.15
N MET A 79 -16.50 -13.76 -4.93
CA MET A 79 -15.70 -13.76 -3.71
C MET A 79 -14.64 -14.87 -3.75
N MET A 80 -15.03 -16.13 -4.03
CA MET A 80 -14.07 -17.24 -4.06
C MET A 80 -13.02 -17.10 -5.18
N THR A 81 -13.41 -16.65 -6.38
CA THR A 81 -12.47 -16.45 -7.49
C THR A 81 -11.51 -15.30 -7.22
N SER A 82 -12.02 -14.15 -6.76
CA SER A 82 -11.18 -12.99 -6.41
C SER A 82 -10.20 -13.32 -5.29
N GLY A 83 -10.63 -14.04 -4.25
CA GLY A 83 -9.74 -14.50 -3.18
C GLY A 83 -8.61 -15.40 -3.69
N THR A 84 -8.94 -16.35 -4.58
CA THR A 84 -7.96 -17.27 -5.17
C THR A 84 -6.95 -16.54 -6.05
N ILE A 85 -7.41 -15.64 -6.93
CA ILE A 85 -6.55 -14.83 -7.80
C ILE A 85 -5.64 -13.93 -6.96
N SER A 86 -6.19 -13.30 -5.92
CA SER A 86 -5.43 -12.41 -5.02
C SER A 86 -4.32 -13.17 -4.29
N ALA A 87 -4.61 -14.37 -3.79
CA ALA A 87 -3.62 -15.23 -3.16
C ALA A 87 -2.53 -15.67 -4.14
N ALA A 88 -2.90 -16.06 -5.36
CA ALA A 88 -1.95 -16.45 -6.41
C ALA A 88 -1.02 -15.30 -6.81
N PHE A 89 -1.54 -14.09 -7.02
CA PHE A 89 -0.73 -12.91 -7.33
C PHE A 89 0.19 -12.51 -6.17
N THR A 90 -0.31 -12.57 -4.93
CA THR A 90 0.53 -12.27 -3.76
C THR A 90 1.66 -13.28 -3.64
N ALA A 91 1.38 -14.58 -3.77
CA ALA A 91 2.40 -15.63 -3.73
C ALA A 91 3.42 -15.49 -4.87
N LEU A 92 2.96 -15.28 -6.10
CA LEU A 92 3.83 -15.06 -7.25
C LEU A 92 4.72 -13.83 -7.05
N GLY A 93 4.15 -12.71 -6.58
CA GLY A 93 4.90 -11.49 -6.31
C GLY A 93 5.96 -11.68 -5.22
N ILE A 94 5.67 -12.43 -4.16
CA ILE A 94 6.65 -12.80 -3.12
C ILE A 94 7.78 -13.65 -3.72
N LEU A 95 7.45 -14.67 -4.52
CA LEU A 95 8.47 -15.52 -5.18
C LEU A 95 9.37 -14.72 -6.12
N LEU A 96 8.79 -13.84 -6.94
CA LEU A 96 9.55 -12.95 -7.82
C LEU A 96 10.47 -12.04 -7.01
N LYS A 97 10.03 -11.56 -5.84
CA LYS A 97 10.86 -10.76 -4.94
C LYS A 97 12.07 -11.54 -4.42
N PHE A 98 11.89 -12.81 -4.05
CA PHE A 98 13.01 -13.67 -3.60
C PHE A 98 14.00 -13.99 -4.72
N ILE A 99 13.51 -14.17 -5.95
CA ILE A 99 14.35 -14.47 -7.12
C ILE A 99 14.93 -13.17 -7.74
N HIS A 100 14.63 -12.00 -7.17
CA HIS A 100 15.07 -10.68 -7.65
C HIS A 100 14.61 -10.38 -9.09
N LEU A 101 13.49 -10.97 -9.51
CA LEU A 101 12.91 -10.74 -10.83
C LEU A 101 12.14 -9.40 -10.88
N PRO A 102 12.22 -8.66 -11.99
CA PRO A 102 11.46 -7.42 -12.16
C PRO A 102 9.95 -7.71 -12.14
N GLY A 103 9.16 -6.75 -11.63
CA GLY A 103 7.70 -6.86 -11.57
C GLY A 103 7.12 -7.45 -10.28
N ALA A 104 7.95 -7.91 -9.33
CA ALA A 104 7.50 -8.42 -8.03
C ALA A 104 6.52 -7.48 -7.30
N SER A 105 6.84 -6.18 -7.27
CA SER A 105 6.01 -5.16 -6.60
C SER A 105 4.62 -5.02 -7.20
N ILE A 106 4.46 -5.22 -8.51
CA ILE A 106 3.16 -5.09 -9.21
C ILE A 106 2.24 -6.24 -8.83
N PHE A 107 2.74 -7.47 -8.84
CA PHE A 107 1.96 -8.65 -8.43
C PHE A 107 1.55 -8.59 -6.96
N ILE A 108 2.45 -8.13 -6.07
CA ILE A 108 2.11 -7.91 -4.66
C ILE A 108 1.02 -6.84 -4.52
N LEU A 109 1.12 -5.73 -5.25
CA LEU A 109 0.12 -4.67 -5.22
C LEU A 109 -1.25 -5.16 -5.69
N LEU A 110 -1.32 -5.78 -6.88
CA LEU A 110 -2.57 -6.32 -7.42
C LEU A 110 -3.19 -7.37 -6.49
N GLY A 111 -2.37 -8.25 -5.92
CA GLY A 111 -2.81 -9.29 -4.99
C GLY A 111 -3.42 -8.68 -3.72
N ILE A 112 -2.70 -7.79 -3.04
CA ILE A 112 -3.17 -7.22 -1.77
C ILE A 112 -4.35 -6.26 -1.97
N VAL A 113 -4.33 -5.43 -3.02
CA VAL A 113 -5.45 -4.50 -3.31
C VAL A 113 -6.71 -5.26 -3.65
N SER A 114 -6.64 -6.30 -4.50
CA SER A 114 -7.79 -7.15 -4.81
C SER A 114 -8.30 -7.89 -3.57
N PHE A 115 -7.40 -8.39 -2.72
CA PHE A 115 -7.79 -9.01 -1.46
C PHE A 115 -8.54 -8.03 -0.53
N SER A 116 -7.99 -6.81 -0.36
CA SER A 116 -8.52 -5.83 0.59
C SER A 116 -9.80 -5.15 0.11
N LEU A 117 -9.90 -4.81 -1.18
CA LEU A 117 -10.99 -3.99 -1.74
C LEU A 117 -12.05 -4.79 -2.51
N VAL A 118 -11.81 -6.06 -2.83
CA VAL A 118 -12.80 -6.91 -3.55
C VAL A 118 -13.21 -8.10 -2.70
N PHE A 119 -12.24 -8.91 -2.25
CA PHE A 119 -12.55 -10.13 -1.51
C PHE A 119 -13.15 -9.83 -0.12
N LEU A 120 -12.49 -9.00 0.68
CA LEU A 120 -12.93 -8.71 2.05
C LEU A 120 -14.30 -8.00 2.13
N PRO A 121 -14.64 -6.99 1.30
CA PRO A 121 -15.98 -6.40 1.31
C PRO A 121 -17.08 -7.37 0.88
N LEU A 122 -16.81 -8.23 -0.12
CA LEU A 122 -17.76 -9.26 -0.54
C LEU A 122 -17.97 -10.31 0.57
N LEU A 123 -16.91 -10.65 1.29
CA LEU A 123 -17.01 -11.52 2.48
C LEU A 123 -17.87 -10.86 3.55
N LEU A 124 -17.69 -9.57 3.80
CA LEU A 124 -18.49 -8.82 4.77
C LEU A 124 -19.99 -8.85 4.43
N THR A 125 -20.35 -8.50 3.19
CA THR A 125 -21.75 -8.42 2.78
C THR A 125 -22.44 -9.77 2.81
N LEU A 126 -21.78 -10.83 2.34
CA LEU A 126 -22.32 -12.19 2.40
C LEU A 126 -22.48 -12.67 3.84
N ARG A 127 -21.46 -12.47 4.69
CA ARG A 127 -21.50 -12.92 6.08
C ARG A 127 -22.52 -12.16 6.92
N ILE A 128 -22.70 -10.85 6.72
CA ILE A 128 -23.75 -10.11 7.43
C ILE A 128 -25.15 -10.64 7.07
N ARG A 129 -25.38 -10.99 5.79
CA ARG A 129 -26.66 -11.55 5.33
C ARG A 129 -26.93 -12.96 5.86
N GLU A 130 -25.89 -13.78 6.06
CA GLU A 130 -26.00 -15.13 6.65
C GLU A 130 -26.32 -15.10 8.16
N ARG A 131 -25.89 -14.05 8.86
CA ARG A 131 -25.90 -13.97 10.32
C ARG A 131 -27.18 -13.29 10.81
N LYS A 132 -28.00 -14.01 11.59
CA LYS A 132 -29.24 -13.47 12.18
C LYS A 132 -28.99 -12.60 13.42
N GLU A 133 -27.94 -12.88 14.18
CA GLU A 133 -27.66 -12.17 15.43
C GLU A 133 -26.71 -10.97 15.22
N ILE A 134 -27.07 -9.82 15.80
CA ILE A 134 -26.27 -8.58 15.77
C ILE A 134 -24.87 -8.80 16.36
N LYS A 135 -24.76 -9.61 17.43
CA LYS A 135 -23.48 -9.90 18.09
C LYS A 135 -22.50 -10.59 17.14
N GLU A 136 -23.00 -11.53 16.32
CA GLU A 136 -22.16 -12.21 15.34
C GLU A 136 -21.83 -11.31 14.14
N GLN A 137 -22.75 -10.41 13.75
CA GLN A 137 -22.47 -9.40 12.73
C GLN A 137 -21.35 -8.45 13.15
N ILE A 138 -21.34 -7.98 14.41
CA ILE A 138 -20.28 -7.10 14.95
C ILE A 138 -18.91 -7.78 14.88
N ILE A 139 -18.83 -9.08 15.18
CA ILE A 139 -17.58 -9.86 15.04
C ILE A 139 -17.08 -9.82 13.59
N VAL A 140 -17.97 -10.08 12.62
CA VAL A 140 -17.62 -10.09 11.20
C VAL A 140 -17.15 -8.69 10.76
N VAL A 141 -17.88 -7.64 11.10
CA VAL A 141 -17.56 -6.25 10.75
C VAL A 141 -16.19 -5.85 11.31
N THR A 142 -16.00 -6.02 12.62
CA THR A 142 -14.74 -5.63 13.28
C THR A 142 -13.55 -6.42 12.75
N GLY A 143 -13.70 -7.73 12.50
CA GLY A 143 -12.64 -8.57 11.93
C GLY A 143 -12.27 -8.19 10.51
N VAL A 144 -13.27 -7.96 9.65
CA VAL A 144 -13.03 -7.58 8.26
C VAL A 144 -12.39 -6.20 8.15
N ILE A 145 -12.88 -5.20 8.88
CA ILE A 145 -12.31 -3.84 8.87
C ILE A 145 -10.86 -3.87 9.39
N SER A 146 -10.60 -4.61 10.47
CA SER A 146 -9.25 -4.74 11.02
C SER A 146 -8.31 -5.43 10.02
N GLY A 147 -8.79 -6.47 9.32
CA GLY A 147 -8.04 -7.17 8.27
C GLY A 147 -7.76 -6.34 7.03
N MET A 148 -8.70 -5.49 6.61
CA MET A 148 -8.48 -4.51 5.54
C MET A 148 -7.36 -3.53 5.90
N LEU A 149 -7.41 -2.96 7.10
CA LEU A 149 -6.36 -2.06 7.59
C LEU A 149 -5.00 -2.77 7.69
N LEU A 150 -4.97 -4.03 8.16
CA LEU A 150 -3.71 -4.78 8.28
C LEU A 150 -3.09 -5.08 6.92
N SER A 151 -3.90 -5.58 5.99
CA SER A 151 -3.43 -5.88 4.63
C SER A 151 -2.91 -4.63 3.92
N MET A 152 -3.59 -3.50 4.09
CA MET A 152 -3.13 -2.22 3.53
C MET A 152 -1.85 -1.72 4.19
N ALA A 153 -1.72 -1.87 5.52
CA ALA A 153 -0.49 -1.54 6.23
C ALA A 153 0.71 -2.38 5.75
N VAL A 154 0.51 -3.68 5.51
CA VAL A 154 1.54 -4.57 4.94
C VAL A 154 1.93 -4.09 3.54
N LEU A 155 0.96 -3.75 2.69
CA LEU A 155 1.25 -3.24 1.34
C LEU A 155 2.11 -1.96 1.41
N PHE A 156 1.71 -1.00 2.23
CA PHE A 156 2.43 0.26 2.38
C PHE A 156 3.85 0.04 2.90
N LYS A 157 4.02 -0.94 3.79
CA LYS A 157 5.32 -1.32 4.32
C LYS A 157 6.21 -1.94 3.24
N ILE A 158 5.66 -2.79 2.39
CA ILE A 158 6.40 -3.41 1.28
C ILE A 158 6.78 -2.38 0.22
N GLN A 159 5.91 -1.41 -0.06
CA GLN A 159 6.12 -0.35 -1.06
C GLN A 159 6.89 0.86 -0.50
N HIS A 160 7.31 0.84 0.76
CA HIS A 160 7.99 1.94 1.45
C HIS A 160 7.19 3.25 1.46
N TRP A 161 5.86 3.15 1.43
CA TRP A 161 4.99 4.30 1.47
C TRP A 161 4.83 4.86 2.89
N PRO A 162 4.61 6.18 3.04
CA PRO A 162 4.39 6.80 4.34
C PRO A 162 3.13 6.21 5.02
N PHE A 163 2.98 6.40 6.33
CA PHE A 163 1.86 5.91 7.14
C PHE A 163 1.77 4.39 7.39
N ALA A 164 2.62 3.56 6.78
CA ALA A 164 2.61 2.10 6.97
C ALA A 164 2.59 1.66 8.46
N ASN A 165 3.45 2.28 9.28
CA ASN A 165 3.55 1.95 10.71
C ASN A 165 2.31 2.42 11.50
N ILE A 166 1.74 3.58 11.15
CA ILE A 166 0.55 4.13 11.84
C ILE A 166 -0.67 3.27 11.55
N MET A 167 -0.91 2.93 10.27
CA MET A 167 -1.99 2.03 9.87
C MET A 167 -1.83 0.65 10.51
N GLY A 168 -0.61 0.11 10.48
CA GLY A 168 -0.30 -1.19 11.05
C GLY A 168 -0.53 -1.26 12.56
N PHE A 169 -0.07 -0.25 13.30
CA PHE A 169 -0.30 -0.15 14.74
C PHE A 169 -1.79 -0.02 15.07
N THR A 170 -2.50 0.84 14.32
CA THR A 170 -3.95 1.04 14.49
C THR A 170 -4.73 -0.26 14.24
N SER A 171 -4.35 -1.01 13.20
CA SER A 171 -4.95 -2.31 12.90
C SER A 171 -4.73 -3.34 14.00
N VAL A 172 -3.49 -3.47 14.52
CA VAL A 172 -3.20 -4.38 15.63
C VAL A 172 -3.97 -3.98 16.88
N LEU A 173 -4.09 -2.68 17.17
CA LEU A 173 -4.87 -2.19 18.30
C LEU A 173 -6.35 -2.55 18.17
N MET A 174 -6.93 -2.40 16.97
CA MET A 174 -8.30 -2.84 16.68
C MET A 174 -8.47 -4.36 16.85
N PHE A 175 -7.51 -5.16 16.37
CA PHE A 175 -7.53 -6.60 16.58
C PHE A 175 -7.48 -6.98 18.07
N ALA A 176 -6.57 -6.36 18.83
CA ALA A 176 -6.34 -6.68 20.23
C ALA A 176 -7.46 -6.19 21.17
N LEU A 177 -8.01 -4.99 20.94
CA LEU A 177 -8.98 -4.36 21.84
C LEU A 177 -10.44 -4.54 21.43
N LEU A 178 -10.72 -4.72 20.13
CA LEU A 178 -12.10 -4.84 19.63
C LEU A 178 -12.39 -6.28 19.19
N PHE A 179 -11.69 -6.77 18.16
CA PHE A 179 -12.03 -8.04 17.55
C PHE A 179 -11.83 -9.21 18.51
N LEU A 180 -10.65 -9.32 19.13
CA LEU A 180 -10.28 -10.48 19.94
C LEU A 180 -11.16 -10.63 21.20
N PRO A 181 -11.40 -9.59 22.02
CA PRO A 181 -12.26 -9.73 23.20
C PRO A 181 -13.69 -10.12 22.80
N ILE A 182 -14.25 -9.47 21.79
CA ILE A 182 -15.61 -9.75 21.31
C ILE A 182 -15.71 -11.19 20.78
N TYR A 183 -14.76 -11.61 19.93
CA TYR A 183 -14.70 -12.96 19.37
C TYR A 183 -14.55 -14.03 20.46
N PHE A 184 -13.66 -13.81 21.43
CA PHE A 184 -13.39 -14.76 22.50
C PHE A 184 -14.58 -14.94 23.45
N PHE A 185 -15.15 -13.84 23.96
CA PHE A 185 -16.25 -13.91 24.94
C PHE A 185 -17.56 -14.43 24.35
N ILE A 186 -17.84 -14.14 23.07
CA ILE A 186 -19.03 -14.69 22.39
C ILE A 186 -18.77 -16.15 22.01
N GLY A 187 -17.59 -16.46 21.47
CA GLY A 187 -17.25 -17.79 21.00
C GLY A 187 -17.15 -18.85 22.10
N ILE A 188 -16.59 -18.50 23.27
CA ILE A 188 -16.37 -19.46 24.37
C ILE A 188 -17.67 -19.94 25.03
N ARG A 189 -18.77 -19.19 24.86
CA ARG A 189 -20.11 -19.57 25.36
C ARG A 189 -20.72 -20.74 24.59
N ASN A 190 -20.24 -20.99 23.37
CA ASN A 190 -20.69 -22.10 22.54
C ASN A 190 -19.77 -23.32 22.75
N PRO A 191 -20.17 -24.32 23.55
CA PRO A 191 -19.29 -25.43 23.95
C PRO A 191 -18.79 -26.25 22.74
N ILE A 192 -19.57 -26.30 21.66
CA ILE A 192 -19.22 -27.02 20.41
C ILE A 192 -18.01 -26.38 19.72
N ASN A 193 -17.86 -25.05 19.77
CA ASN A 193 -16.83 -24.31 19.03
C ASN A 193 -15.70 -23.78 19.92
N LYS A 194 -15.71 -24.12 21.21
CA LYS A 194 -14.80 -23.56 22.21
C LYS A 194 -13.33 -23.75 21.84
N GLU A 195 -12.95 -24.94 21.39
CA GLU A 195 -11.57 -25.24 21.00
C GLU A 195 -11.13 -24.40 19.80
N ASN A 196 -11.96 -24.33 18.75
CA ASN A 196 -11.70 -23.51 17.57
C ASN A 196 -11.52 -22.02 17.92
N VAL A 197 -12.33 -21.50 18.84
CA VAL A 197 -12.24 -20.11 19.29
C VAL A 197 -10.93 -19.85 20.02
N ILE A 198 -10.50 -20.76 20.90
CA ILE A 198 -9.22 -20.64 21.63
C ILE A 198 -8.06 -20.69 20.64
N VAL A 199 -8.02 -21.70 19.75
CA VAL A 199 -6.95 -21.88 18.76
C VAL A 199 -6.86 -20.68 17.81
N ASN A 200 -7.98 -20.22 17.27
CA ASN A 200 -7.99 -19.05 16.38
C ASN A 200 -7.53 -17.78 17.11
N SER A 201 -7.94 -17.58 18.36
CA SER A 201 -7.49 -16.43 19.17
C SER A 201 -5.97 -16.46 19.39
N LEU A 202 -5.38 -17.63 19.65
CA LEU A 202 -3.93 -17.78 19.79
C LEU A 202 -3.19 -17.46 18.48
N ILE A 203 -3.70 -17.92 17.34
CA ILE A 203 -3.14 -17.61 16.02
C ILE A 203 -3.17 -16.10 15.76
N ILE A 204 -4.26 -15.41 16.11
CA ILE A 204 -4.39 -13.96 15.94
C ILE A 204 -3.39 -13.21 16.82
N ILE A 205 -3.24 -13.61 18.09
CA ILE A 205 -2.26 -12.99 19.02
C ILE A 205 -0.85 -13.16 18.46
N MET A 206 -0.50 -14.36 18.00
CA MET A 206 0.81 -14.63 17.40
C MET A 206 1.04 -13.81 16.14
N GLY A 207 0.05 -13.76 15.23
CA GLY A 207 0.12 -12.95 14.01
C GLY A 207 0.28 -11.46 14.30
N CYS A 208 -0.48 -10.91 15.27
CA CYS A 208 -0.32 -9.52 15.71
C CYS A 208 1.06 -9.28 16.33
N GLY A 209 1.55 -10.19 17.17
CA GLY A 209 2.87 -10.13 17.78
C GLY A 209 3.99 -10.11 16.73
N LEU A 210 3.94 -11.01 15.75
CA LEU A 210 4.88 -11.04 14.63
C LEU A 210 4.81 -9.77 13.77
N PHE A 211 3.63 -9.20 13.57
CA PHE A 211 3.53 -7.93 12.86
C PHE A 211 4.15 -6.77 13.65
N LEU A 212 3.96 -6.74 14.98
CA LEU A 212 4.58 -5.74 15.85
C LEU A 212 6.10 -5.79 15.85
N THR A 213 6.73 -6.97 15.72
CA THR A 213 8.20 -7.06 15.61
C THR A 213 8.73 -6.42 14.33
N LEU A 214 7.90 -6.33 13.29
CA LEU A 214 8.25 -5.63 12.05
C LEU A 214 8.11 -4.11 12.19
N ILE A 215 7.28 -3.59 13.11
CA ILE A 215 7.07 -2.14 13.29
C ILE A 215 8.34 -1.53 13.91
N ARG A 216 8.99 -0.65 13.15
CA ARG A 216 10.12 0.12 13.67
C ARG A 216 9.58 1.21 14.60
N THR A 217 10.02 1.19 15.86
CA THR A 217 9.69 2.24 16.83
C THR A 217 10.38 3.55 16.46
N ASN A 218 9.76 4.68 16.81
CA ASN A 218 10.31 6.01 16.55
C ASN A 218 11.70 6.18 17.20
N GLN A 219 11.90 5.63 18.40
CA GLN A 219 13.20 5.63 19.08
C GLN A 219 14.28 4.88 18.30
N ASN A 220 13.96 3.73 17.69
CA ASN A 220 14.92 2.99 16.88
C ASN A 220 15.26 3.75 15.59
N GLN A 221 14.30 4.48 15.01
CA GLN A 221 14.56 5.36 13.86
C GLN A 221 15.48 6.53 14.24
N GLN A 222 15.20 7.21 15.36
CA GLN A 222 16.04 8.30 15.85
C GLN A 222 17.46 7.83 16.20
N ARG A 223 17.61 6.64 16.79
CA ARG A 223 18.94 6.05 17.05
C ARG A 223 19.71 5.79 15.76
N ILE A 224 19.08 5.18 14.76
CA ILE A 224 19.71 4.94 13.45
C ILE A 224 20.13 6.26 12.79
N GLN A 225 19.28 7.29 12.84
CA GLN A 225 19.60 8.61 12.30
C GLN A 225 20.77 9.26 13.07
N ALA A 226 20.80 9.14 14.39
CA ALA A 226 21.88 9.65 15.22
C ALA A 226 23.21 8.92 14.92
N ASP A 227 23.19 7.59 14.86
CA ASP A 227 24.38 6.77 14.54
C ASP A 227 24.93 7.12 13.16
N ARG A 228 24.06 7.23 12.14
CA ARG A 228 24.45 7.65 10.78
C ARG A 228 25.01 9.06 10.72
N THR A 229 24.40 9.99 11.47
CA THR A 229 24.90 11.36 11.53
C THR A 229 26.27 11.42 12.18
N ARG A 230 26.47 10.61 13.24
CA ARG A 230 27.76 10.47 13.90
C ARG A 230 28.83 9.92 12.96
N ASP A 231 28.51 8.87 12.21
CA ASP A 231 29.43 8.29 11.22
C ASP A 231 29.85 9.35 10.17
N TYR A 232 28.89 10.13 9.65
CA TYR A 232 29.17 11.22 8.72
C TYR A 232 30.08 12.29 9.34
N ILE A 233 29.78 12.77 10.54
CA ILE A 233 30.59 13.79 11.24
C ILE A 233 32.03 13.28 11.47
N GLN A 234 32.19 12.01 11.84
CA GLN A 234 33.52 11.40 12.01
C GLN A 234 34.30 11.37 10.69
N GLN A 235 33.64 11.05 9.56
CA GLN A 235 34.28 11.09 8.24
C GLN A 235 34.70 12.51 7.83
N GLU A 236 33.89 13.53 8.13
CA GLU A 236 34.24 14.95 7.90
C GLU A 236 35.43 15.40 8.75
N GLN A 237 35.47 15.00 10.03
CA GLN A 237 36.59 15.28 10.92
C GLN A 237 37.90 14.62 10.42
N LEU A 238 37.81 13.36 9.97
CA LEU A 238 38.94 12.66 9.36
C LEU A 238 39.44 13.41 8.12
N LEU A 239 38.54 13.80 7.22
CA LEU A 239 38.87 14.57 6.03
C LEU A 239 39.57 15.89 6.39
N ALA A 240 39.08 16.61 7.39
CA ALA A 240 39.69 17.86 7.86
C ALA A 240 41.10 17.63 8.43
N HIS A 241 41.30 16.55 9.19
CA HIS A 241 42.60 16.17 9.73
C HIS A 241 43.59 15.81 8.61
N GLU A 242 43.19 14.98 7.65
CA GLU A 242 44.00 14.59 6.50
C GLU A 242 44.39 15.81 5.64
N ARG A 243 43.49 16.78 5.46
CA ARG A 243 43.79 18.07 4.79
C ARG A 243 44.84 18.87 5.53
N ALA A 244 44.77 18.94 6.86
CA ALA A 244 45.75 19.66 7.67
C ALA A 244 47.15 19.05 7.54
N LEU A 245 47.24 17.72 7.50
CA LEU A 245 48.49 16.99 7.28
C LEU A 245 49.06 17.19 5.87
N THR A 246 48.20 17.34 4.87
CA THR A 246 48.59 17.40 3.44
C THR A 246 48.94 18.81 2.96
N LYS A 247 48.94 19.85 3.83
CA LYS A 247 49.37 21.23 3.50
C LYS A 247 50.86 21.38 3.14
N ILE A 248 51.55 20.32 2.74
CA ILE A 248 52.95 20.30 2.33
C ILE A 248 53.00 20.05 0.81
N ASP A 249 53.56 21.04 0.09
CA ASP A 249 53.86 21.12 -1.35
C ASP A 249 52.75 21.44 -2.36
N SER A 250 52.62 22.75 -2.63
CA SER A 250 51.77 23.37 -3.64
C SER A 250 52.51 23.64 -4.95
N ALA A 251 52.82 22.61 -5.75
CA ALA A 251 53.52 22.78 -7.04
C ALA A 251 53.14 21.77 -8.15
N LYS A 252 51.86 21.39 -8.33
CA LYS A 252 51.42 20.55 -9.47
C LYS A 252 50.17 21.05 -10.20
N ILE A 253 50.09 20.72 -11.49
CA ILE A 253 49.03 21.10 -12.43
C ILE A 253 47.64 20.66 -11.94
N LEU A 254 47.51 19.48 -11.34
CA LEU A 254 46.26 18.93 -10.81
C LEU A 254 45.71 19.64 -9.56
N VAL A 255 46.44 20.62 -9.00
CA VAL A 255 46.01 21.36 -7.81
C VAL A 255 44.78 22.22 -8.12
N GLN A 256 44.68 22.80 -9.32
CA GLN A 256 43.58 23.68 -9.68
C GLN A 256 42.28 22.89 -9.92
N GLU A 257 42.33 21.76 -10.64
CA GLU A 257 41.19 20.87 -10.82
C GLU A 257 40.79 20.18 -9.50
N ALA A 258 41.76 19.80 -8.65
CA ALA A 258 41.45 19.27 -7.32
C ALA A 258 40.78 20.33 -6.43
N GLN A 259 41.19 21.60 -6.51
CA GLN A 259 40.56 22.69 -5.77
C GLN A 259 39.13 22.98 -6.25
N SER A 260 38.88 22.97 -7.56
CA SER A 260 37.53 23.19 -8.09
C SER A 260 36.58 22.07 -7.73
N ILE A 261 37.00 20.79 -7.87
CA ILE A 261 36.21 19.63 -7.43
C ILE A 261 35.92 19.73 -5.93
N ASN A 262 36.92 20.13 -5.15
CA ASN A 262 36.76 20.27 -3.71
C ASN A 262 35.73 21.34 -3.32
N GLN A 263 35.74 22.50 -3.99
CA GLN A 263 34.75 23.56 -3.78
C GLN A 263 33.34 23.09 -4.15
N LEU A 264 33.18 22.42 -5.30
CA LEU A 264 31.91 21.84 -5.72
C LEU A 264 31.38 20.83 -4.69
N CYS A 265 32.25 19.97 -4.14
CA CYS A 265 31.86 19.04 -3.09
C CYS A 265 31.40 19.76 -1.81
N GLU A 266 32.09 20.80 -1.35
CA GLU A 266 31.67 21.57 -0.17
C GLU A 266 30.34 22.30 -0.38
N ASP A 267 30.11 22.87 -1.57
CA ASP A 267 28.86 23.52 -1.93
C ASP A 267 27.69 22.53 -1.97
N LEU A 268 27.90 21.37 -2.59
CA LEU A 268 26.90 20.29 -2.63
C LEU A 268 26.59 19.77 -1.22
N LYS A 269 27.59 19.57 -0.36
CA LYS A 269 27.38 19.16 1.04
C LYS A 269 26.54 20.17 1.81
N ARG A 270 26.86 21.47 1.70
CA ARG A 270 26.06 22.53 2.35
C ARG A 270 24.61 22.54 1.89
N LYS A 271 24.37 22.45 0.59
CA LYS A 271 23.02 22.43 0.01
C LYS A 271 22.23 21.18 0.42
N LEU A 272 22.88 20.01 0.49
CA LEU A 272 22.26 18.76 0.96
C LEU A 272 21.88 18.81 2.46
N ILE A 273 22.77 19.33 3.31
CA ILE A 273 22.49 19.47 4.75
C ILE A 273 21.35 20.47 4.99
N LYS A 274 21.35 21.60 4.29
CA LYS A 274 20.28 22.60 4.38
C LYS A 274 18.94 22.02 3.94
N PHE A 275 18.92 21.21 2.90
CA PHE A 275 17.70 20.54 2.45
C PHE A 275 17.17 19.56 3.49
N ASP A 276 18.05 18.74 4.05
CA ASP A 276 17.67 17.64 4.94
C ASP A 276 17.29 18.12 6.35
N THR A 277 18.01 19.12 6.88
CA THR A 277 17.83 19.60 8.26
C THR A 277 17.17 20.97 8.37
N GLY A 278 17.09 21.73 7.26
CA GLY A 278 16.67 23.13 7.27
C GLY A 278 17.73 24.11 7.83
N LEU A 279 18.89 23.61 8.24
CA LEU A 279 19.93 24.40 8.91
C LEU A 279 21.15 24.63 8.00
N GLU A 280 21.65 25.85 7.95
CA GLU A 280 22.93 26.17 7.31
C GLU A 280 24.08 25.92 8.30
N ILE A 281 24.52 24.68 8.40
CA ILE A 281 25.60 24.29 9.32
C ILE A 281 26.84 23.85 8.53
N ILE A 282 28.00 24.28 9.00
CA ILE A 282 29.30 23.81 8.51
C ILE A 282 29.58 22.45 9.18
N PRO A 283 29.81 21.37 8.41
CA PRO A 283 29.94 20.00 8.95
C PRO A 283 31.01 19.85 10.03
N THR A 284 32.09 20.64 9.94
CA THR A 284 33.26 20.56 10.81
C THR A 284 33.07 21.17 12.20
N SER A 285 32.02 21.97 12.42
CA SER A 285 31.77 22.68 13.69
C SER A 285 30.46 22.27 14.36
N ALA A 286 29.82 21.21 13.89
CA ALA A 286 28.53 20.79 14.39
C ALA A 286 28.66 19.91 15.64
N ASP A 287 28.01 20.30 16.74
CA ASP A 287 27.80 19.42 17.88
C ASP A 287 26.95 18.21 17.43
N GLU A 288 27.34 16.99 17.83
CA GLU A 288 26.64 15.73 17.52
C GLU A 288 25.13 15.78 17.82
N GLY A 289 24.68 16.68 18.71
CA GLY A 289 23.27 16.85 19.09
C GLY A 289 22.44 17.83 18.23
N LYS A 290 23.04 18.59 17.29
CA LYS A 290 22.32 19.61 16.50
C LYS A 290 21.99 19.18 15.07
N ILE A 291 22.72 18.21 14.52
CA ILE A 291 22.44 17.65 13.20
C ILE A 291 21.82 16.28 13.43
N LEU A 292 20.58 16.10 12.97
CA LEU A 292 19.97 14.79 12.82
C LEU A 292 19.66 14.62 11.34
N LEU A 293 20.54 13.94 10.61
CA LEU A 293 20.33 13.70 9.19
C LEU A 293 19.18 12.70 9.03
N SER A 294 18.18 13.10 8.24
CA SER A 294 17.06 12.25 7.87
C SER A 294 17.46 11.34 6.70
N GLU A 295 16.69 10.28 6.46
CA GLU A 295 16.92 9.41 5.31
C GLU A 295 16.13 9.86 4.07
N SER A 296 16.04 11.18 3.84
CA SER A 296 15.34 11.72 2.68
C SER A 296 15.99 11.27 1.37
N LEU A 297 15.17 11.10 0.33
CA LEU A 297 15.65 10.73 -1.00
C LEU A 297 16.36 11.93 -1.63
N ALA A 298 17.67 11.82 -1.80
CA ALA A 298 18.48 12.83 -2.50
C ALA A 298 18.10 12.90 -3.99
N SER A 299 17.55 11.82 -4.56
CA SER A 299 17.06 11.78 -5.95
C SER A 299 15.93 12.79 -6.22
N ASP A 300 15.10 13.09 -5.21
CA ASP A 300 14.02 14.08 -5.34
C ASP A 300 14.59 15.51 -5.50
N PHE A 301 15.85 15.70 -5.09
CA PHE A 301 16.54 16.99 -5.13
C PHE A 301 17.61 17.08 -6.23
N ILE A 302 18.17 15.95 -6.68
CA ILE A 302 19.17 15.85 -7.77
C ILE A 302 18.49 15.66 -9.15
N GLY A 303 17.16 15.62 -9.21
CA GLY A 303 16.40 15.45 -10.45
C GLY A 303 16.77 16.46 -11.55
N HIS A 304 16.67 16.02 -12.82
CA HIS A 304 17.01 16.83 -13.99
C HIS A 304 16.27 18.18 -13.99
N GLY A 305 17.02 19.28 -14.15
CA GLY A 305 16.49 20.65 -14.21
C GLY A 305 16.47 21.42 -12.88
N THR A 306 16.90 20.81 -11.78
CA THR A 306 17.09 21.49 -10.49
C THR A 306 18.46 22.19 -10.41
N GLU A 307 18.58 23.23 -9.58
CA GLU A 307 19.86 23.92 -9.32
C GLU A 307 20.93 22.94 -8.83
N MET A 308 20.55 21.91 -8.05
CA MET A 308 21.48 20.87 -7.60
C MET A 308 21.83 19.85 -8.68
N GLY A 309 20.89 19.46 -9.53
CA GLY A 309 21.17 18.59 -10.67
C GLY A 309 22.25 19.19 -11.58
N THR A 310 22.21 20.50 -11.82
CA THR A 310 23.24 21.17 -12.64
C THR A 310 24.61 21.22 -11.96
N GLU A 311 24.68 21.41 -10.64
CA GLU A 311 25.94 21.35 -9.88
C GLU A 311 26.51 19.92 -9.80
N VAL A 312 25.66 18.89 -9.72
CA VAL A 312 26.08 17.49 -9.79
C VAL A 312 26.60 17.14 -11.18
N GLU A 313 25.97 17.63 -12.26
CA GLU A 313 26.48 17.47 -13.63
C GLU A 313 27.83 18.18 -13.83
N LYS A 314 28.01 19.38 -13.27
CA LYS A 314 29.31 20.07 -13.25
C LYS A 314 30.37 19.25 -12.52
N LEU A 315 30.04 18.71 -11.35
CA LEU A 315 30.95 17.83 -10.60
C LEU A 315 31.34 16.62 -11.45
N ARG A 316 30.37 15.94 -12.09
CA ARG A 316 30.62 14.80 -12.98
C ARG A 316 31.55 15.14 -14.13
N ALA A 317 31.37 16.30 -14.76
CA ALA A 317 32.25 16.79 -15.81
C ALA A 317 33.68 17.01 -15.28
N SER A 318 33.84 17.67 -14.13
CA SER A 318 35.15 17.89 -13.51
C SER A 318 35.83 16.59 -13.08
N LEU A 319 35.08 15.61 -12.57
CA LEU A 319 35.61 14.28 -12.24
C LEU A 319 36.13 13.54 -13.49
N SER A 320 35.39 13.63 -14.60
CA SER A 320 35.83 13.05 -15.88
C SER A 320 37.12 13.69 -16.38
N GLU A 321 37.20 15.02 -16.33
CA GLU A 321 38.39 15.76 -16.75
C GLU A 321 39.61 15.42 -15.89
N TYR A 322 39.43 15.34 -14.56
CA TYR A 322 40.49 14.95 -13.64
C TYR A 322 40.97 13.51 -13.90
N ASN A 323 40.05 12.58 -14.12
CA ASN A 323 40.38 11.18 -14.38
C ASN A 323 41.14 10.98 -15.72
N GLN A 324 40.95 11.86 -16.71
CA GLN A 324 41.72 11.81 -17.96
C GLN A 324 43.19 12.24 -17.77
N LYS A 325 43.49 13.02 -16.73
CA LYS A 325 44.81 13.59 -16.45
C LYS A 325 45.61 12.81 -15.37
N LEU A 326 45.20 11.59 -15.03
CA LEU A 326 45.81 10.75 -13.98
C LEU A 326 47.24 10.30 -14.35
N SER A 327 48.15 10.38 -13.37
CA SER A 327 49.51 9.82 -13.47
C SER A 327 49.56 8.36 -12.97
N PRO A 328 50.56 7.56 -13.38
CA PRO A 328 50.73 6.17 -12.92
C PRO A 328 50.82 6.10 -11.38
N GLY A 329 49.93 5.33 -10.74
CA GLY A 329 49.84 5.19 -9.28
C GLY A 329 48.67 5.94 -8.63
N MET A 330 48.03 6.87 -9.33
CA MET A 330 46.80 7.52 -8.87
C MET A 330 45.56 6.67 -9.16
N SER A 331 44.55 6.75 -8.29
CA SER A 331 43.28 6.03 -8.44
C SER A 331 42.20 6.94 -9.03
N PRO A 332 41.32 6.44 -9.92
CA PRO A 332 40.23 7.23 -10.48
C PRO A 332 39.20 7.60 -9.42
N LEU A 333 38.69 8.83 -9.52
CA LEU A 333 37.58 9.30 -8.70
C LEU A 333 36.28 8.68 -9.23
N GLN A 334 35.51 8.03 -8.36
CA GLN A 334 34.24 7.42 -8.72
C GLN A 334 33.08 8.40 -8.51
N ASP A 335 32.09 8.36 -9.42
CA ASP A 335 30.80 9.02 -9.19
C ASP A 335 29.98 8.21 -8.19
N ASN A 336 29.95 8.68 -6.95
CA ASN A 336 29.20 8.05 -5.86
C ASN A 336 27.75 8.56 -5.75
N LEU A 337 27.25 9.31 -6.75
CA LEU A 337 25.94 9.96 -6.72
C LEU A 337 24.91 9.33 -7.69
N ASP A 338 25.28 8.28 -8.44
CA ASP A 338 24.45 7.72 -9.51
C ASP A 338 23.52 6.58 -9.04
N SER A 339 22.69 6.84 -8.03
CA SER A 339 21.70 5.87 -7.55
C SER A 339 20.29 6.43 -7.55
N LYS A 340 19.34 5.67 -8.10
CA LYS A 340 17.90 5.98 -8.09
C LYS A 340 17.31 5.95 -6.67
N GLU A 341 17.97 5.27 -5.73
CA GLU A 341 17.60 5.20 -4.31
C GLU A 341 18.61 5.97 -3.43
N LEU A 342 19.32 6.96 -3.99
CA LEU A 342 20.31 7.72 -3.25
C LEU A 342 19.65 8.49 -2.11
N ARG A 343 20.07 8.21 -0.87
CA ARG A 343 19.67 8.95 0.33
C ARG A 343 20.63 10.10 0.59
N THR A 344 20.17 11.17 1.24
CA THR A 344 20.97 12.35 1.57
C THR A 344 22.25 12.01 2.32
N VAL A 345 22.18 11.17 3.36
CA VAL A 345 23.35 10.69 4.11
C VAL A 345 24.36 9.98 3.19
N THR A 346 23.89 9.08 2.31
CA THR A 346 24.75 8.34 1.39
C THR A 346 25.40 9.25 0.34
N ALA A 347 24.67 10.27 -0.13
CA ALA A 347 25.22 11.29 -1.02
C ALA A 347 26.34 12.09 -0.34
N LEU A 348 26.13 12.50 0.92
CA LEU A 348 27.13 13.21 1.73
C LEU A 348 28.39 12.36 1.95
N GLU A 349 28.25 11.10 2.35
CA GLU A 349 29.37 10.16 2.46
C GLU A 349 30.09 9.98 1.11
N GLY A 350 29.35 9.93 0.00
CA GLY A 350 29.90 9.83 -1.35
C GLY A 350 30.79 11.02 -1.73
N LEU A 351 30.39 12.24 -1.36
CA LEU A 351 31.18 13.46 -1.55
C LEU A 351 32.44 13.46 -0.70
N VAL A 352 32.36 13.00 0.56
CA VAL A 352 33.54 12.85 1.42
C VAL A 352 34.56 11.87 0.82
N ARG A 353 34.08 10.74 0.28
CA ARG A 353 34.97 9.76 -0.39
C ARG A 353 35.69 10.37 -1.59
N ILE A 354 35.03 11.17 -2.42
CA ILE A 354 35.66 11.89 -3.53
C ILE A 354 36.79 12.80 -3.01
N GLN A 355 36.52 13.57 -1.95
CA GLN A 355 37.49 14.48 -1.36
C GLN A 355 38.68 13.75 -0.71
N LEU A 356 38.46 12.59 -0.09
CA LEU A 356 39.54 11.74 0.44
C LEU A 356 40.40 11.15 -0.70
N SER A 357 39.78 10.67 -1.78
CA SER A 357 40.52 10.16 -2.95
C SER A 357 41.36 11.24 -3.63
N LEU A 358 40.87 12.49 -3.68
CA LEU A 358 41.68 13.64 -4.13
C LEU A 358 42.94 13.83 -3.28
N LEU A 359 42.81 13.76 -1.95
CA LEU A 359 43.96 13.89 -1.05
C LEU A 359 44.94 12.73 -1.21
N GLN A 360 44.45 11.50 -1.35
CA GLN A 360 45.29 10.34 -1.60
C GLN A 360 46.08 10.49 -2.92
N ASN A 361 45.42 10.93 -3.99
CA ASN A 361 46.09 11.17 -5.27
C ASN A 361 47.13 12.30 -5.18
N SER A 362 46.88 13.34 -4.38
CA SER A 362 47.86 14.41 -4.16
C SER A 362 49.15 13.88 -3.50
N ARG A 363 49.07 12.87 -2.63
CA ARG A 363 50.22 12.24 -1.97
C ARG A 363 51.05 11.35 -2.87
N VAL A 364 50.42 10.59 -3.76
CA VAL A 364 51.14 9.80 -4.78
C VAL A 364 51.74 10.71 -5.86
N GLY A 365 51.11 11.87 -6.04
CA GLY A 365 51.63 12.94 -6.87
C GLY A 365 52.94 13.50 -6.35
N ASN A 366 53.05 13.87 -5.07
CA ASN A 366 54.29 14.38 -4.47
C ASN A 366 55.40 13.32 -4.43
#